data_AF-A0A2W4KYQ4-F1
#
_entry.id   AF-A0A2W4KYQ4-F1
#
_cell.length_a   1.000
_cell.length_b   1.000
_cell.length_c   1.000
_cell.angle_alpha   90.00
_cell.angle_beta   90.00
_cell.angle_gamma   90.00
#
_symmetry.space_group_name_H-M   'P 1'
#
loop_
_entity.id
_entity.type
_entity.pdbx_description
1 polymer ?
#
loop_
_entity_poly.entity_id
_entity_poly.type
_entity_poly.pdbx_seq_one_letter_code
_entity_poly.pdbx_strand_id
1 'polypeptide(L)'
;MRSLVVTNTPQALPRVAPFMPNYTVVAVNATSTSENLQSGDSATGPWTTIATVEAGQAAEVTLDKPFVRLDSAGSLILLGN
;
A
#
# COMPACT_ATOMS: atom_id res chain seq x y z
N MET A 1 -1.46 -4.72 -16.63
CA MET A 1 -1.62 -4.76 -15.16
C MET A 1 -0.25 -4.95 -14.53
N ARG A 2 0.15 -4.03 -13.66
CA ARG A 2 1.41 -4.09 -12.90
C ARG A 2 1.09 -4.41 -11.44
N SER A 3 2.03 -5.03 -10.73
CA SER A 3 1.86 -5.39 -9.32
C SER A 3 3.02 -4.88 -8.46
N LEU A 4 2.74 -4.51 -7.21
CA LEU A 4 3.74 -4.12 -6.22
C LEU A 4 3.41 -4.81 -4.88
N VAL A 5 4.36 -5.57 -4.33
CA VAL A 5 4.20 -6.15 -2.99
C VAL A 5 4.65 -5.12 -1.97
N VAL A 6 3.82 -4.84 -0.96
CA VAL A 6 4.11 -3.92 0.14
C VAL A 6 4.16 -4.72 1.44
N THR A 7 5.17 -4.45 2.26
CA THR A 7 5.36 -5.06 3.58
C THR A 7 5.46 -3.97 4.65
N ASN A 8 5.77 -4.34 5.88
CA ASN A 8 6.03 -3.39 6.97
C ASN A 8 7.32 -2.56 6.79
N THR A 9 8.13 -2.87 5.79
CA THR A 9 9.32 -2.09 5.48
C THR A 9 8.95 -0.89 4.61
N PRO A 10 9.37 0.34 4.96
CA PRO A 10 9.16 1.52 4.14
C PRO A 10 9.65 1.33 2.71
N GLN A 11 8.77 1.59 1.75
CA GLN A 11 9.07 1.45 0.33
C GLN A 11 8.71 2.72 -0.42
N ALA A 12 9.64 3.21 -1.25
CA ALA A 12 9.38 4.32 -2.16
C ALA A 12 8.50 3.83 -3.33
N LEU A 13 7.45 4.59 -3.63
CA LEU A 13 6.64 4.39 -4.81
C LEU A 13 7.42 4.79 -6.08
N PRO A 14 7.39 3.96 -7.15
CA PRO A 14 7.94 4.34 -8.44
C PRO A 14 7.34 5.64 -8.97
N ARG A 15 8.12 6.53 -9.58
CA ARG A 15 7.57 7.74 -10.24
C ARG A 15 6.95 7.44 -11.60
N VAL A 16 6.18 6.36 -11.69
CA VAL A 16 5.56 5.87 -12.91
C VAL A 16 4.19 5.31 -12.56
N ALA A 17 3.17 5.70 -13.33
CA ALA A 17 1.83 5.14 -13.21
C ALA A 17 1.84 3.60 -13.28
N PRO A 18 0.97 2.92 -12.54
CA PRO A 18 -0.03 3.46 -11.60
C PRO A 18 0.47 3.58 -10.15
N PHE A 19 1.76 3.34 -9.88
CA PHE A 19 2.31 3.32 -8.52
C PHE A 19 2.93 4.65 -8.13
N MET A 20 2.20 5.76 -8.29
CA MET A 20 2.64 7.11 -7.91
C MET A 20 1.53 7.83 -7.14
N PRO A 21 1.84 8.92 -6.42
CA PRO A 21 0.82 9.69 -5.72
C PRO A 21 -0.33 10.14 -6.64
N ASN A 22 -1.53 10.19 -6.06
CA ASN A 22 -2.84 10.48 -6.67
C ASN A 22 -3.35 9.45 -7.69
N TYR A 23 -2.84 8.21 -7.65
CA TYR A 23 -3.38 7.10 -8.43
C TYR A 23 -4.15 6.12 -7.54
N THR A 24 -5.26 5.62 -8.08
CA THR A 24 -6.05 4.55 -7.46
C THR A 24 -5.52 3.19 -7.90
N VAL A 25 -5.28 2.32 -6.93
CA VAL A 25 -4.86 0.92 -7.10
C VAL A 25 -5.78 0.02 -6.29
N VAL A 26 -5.77 -1.28 -6.59
CA VAL A 26 -6.46 -2.29 -5.77
C VAL A 26 -5.44 -2.93 -4.85
N ALA A 27 -5.63 -2.81 -3.54
CA ALA A 27 -4.85 -3.53 -2.55
C ALA A 27 -5.53 -4.87 -2.24
N VAL A 28 -4.81 -5.97 -2.41
CA VAL A 28 -5.30 -7.34 -2.16
C VAL A 28 -4.58 -7.89 -0.94
N ASN A 29 -5.36 -8.37 0.02
CA ASN A 29 -4.87 -9.04 1.21
C ASN A 29 -5.08 -10.55 1.11
N ALA A 30 -3.98 -11.29 0.94
CA ALA A 30 -3.97 -12.75 0.93
C ALA A 30 -3.53 -13.35 2.28
N THR A 31 -3.35 -12.55 3.33
CA THR A 31 -3.00 -13.01 4.67
C THR A 31 -4.25 -13.40 5.47
N SER A 32 -4.04 -14.01 6.63
CA SER A 32 -5.12 -14.39 7.56
C SER A 32 -5.48 -13.29 8.57
N THR A 33 -4.89 -12.10 8.45
CA THR A 33 -5.10 -10.95 9.35
C THR A 33 -5.48 -9.72 8.55
N SER A 34 -6.19 -8.77 9.17
CA SER A 34 -6.42 -7.46 8.55
C SER A 34 -5.10 -6.69 8.48
N GLU A 35 -4.85 -6.01 7.35
CA GLU A 35 -3.62 -5.26 7.12
C GLU A 35 -3.94 -3.77 6.94
N ASN A 36 -3.18 -2.93 7.63
CA ASN A 36 -3.29 -1.48 7.51
C ASN A 36 -2.22 -0.96 6.56
N LEU A 37 -2.63 -0.54 5.36
CA LEU A 37 -1.77 0.18 4.44
C LEU A 37 -1.59 1.61 4.92
N GLN A 38 -0.34 2.02 5.08
CA GLN A 38 0.07 3.36 5.47
C GLN A 38 0.86 4.04 4.37
N SER A 39 0.79 5.37 4.36
CA SER A 39 1.57 6.22 3.48
C SER A 39 2.36 7.28 4.26
N GLY A 40 3.47 7.73 3.68
CA GLY A 40 4.40 8.66 4.32
C GLY A 40 5.17 9.51 3.31
N ASP A 41 5.60 10.69 3.74
CA ASP A 41 6.38 11.62 2.92
C ASP A 41 7.86 11.22 2.81
N SER A 42 8.32 10.39 3.75
CA SER A 42 9.69 9.90 3.85
C SER A 42 9.73 8.45 4.34
N ALA A 43 10.87 7.80 4.18
CA ALA A 43 11.09 6.44 4.71
C ALA A 43 11.07 6.37 6.26
N THR A 44 11.15 7.49 6.96
CA THR A 44 11.20 7.54 8.43
C THR A 44 9.95 8.12 9.10
N GLY A 45 8.95 8.56 8.31
CA GLY A 45 7.64 9.01 8.79
C GLY A 45 7.38 10.52 8.62
N PRO A 46 6.28 11.05 9.19
CA PRO A 46 5.18 10.34 9.86
C PRO A 46 4.32 9.50 8.89
N TRP A 47 3.69 8.46 9.42
CA TRP A 47 2.87 7.51 8.65
C TRP A 47 1.39 7.68 8.98
N THR A 48 0.54 7.56 7.96
CA THR A 48 -0.91 7.67 8.10
C THR A 48 -1.57 6.47 7.42
N THR A 49 -2.51 5.82 8.11
CA THR A 49 -3.30 4.73 7.52
C THR A 49 -4.20 5.30 6.43
N ILE A 50 -4.05 4.78 5.22
CA ILE A 50 -4.84 5.16 4.05
C ILE A 50 -5.88 4.09 3.69
N ALA A 51 -5.67 2.86 4.13
CA ALA A 51 -6.69 1.82 4.08
C ALA A 51 -6.43 0.70 5.08
N THR A 52 -7.52 0.03 5.42
CA THR A 52 -7.54 -1.25 6.12
C THR A 52 -8.12 -2.27 5.15
N VAL A 53 -7.36 -3.34 4.86
CA VAL A 53 -7.78 -4.41 3.96
C VAL A 53 -7.96 -5.67 4.77
N GLU A 54 -9.22 -6.09 4.94
CA GLU A 54 -9.56 -7.28 5.71
C GLU A 54 -8.97 -8.56 5.09
N ALA A 55 -8.79 -9.58 5.92
CA ALA A 55 -8.22 -10.85 5.51
C ALA A 55 -9.02 -11.48 4.34
N GLY A 56 -8.32 -11.86 3.28
CA GLY A 56 -8.94 -12.47 2.08
C GLY A 56 -9.75 -11.50 1.22
N GLN A 57 -9.68 -10.18 1.47
CA GLN A 57 -10.42 -9.16 0.72
C GLN A 57 -9.50 -8.29 -0.14
N ALA A 58 -10.13 -7.48 -0.98
CA ALA A 58 -9.48 -6.43 -1.74
C ALA A 58 -10.20 -5.10 -1.53
N ALA A 59 -9.45 -4.00 -1.54
CA ALA A 59 -9.98 -2.65 -1.42
C ALA A 59 -9.32 -1.71 -2.44
N GLU A 60 -10.10 -0.77 -2.96
CA GLU A 60 -9.55 0.34 -3.75
C GLU A 60 -8.88 1.36 -2.83
N VAL A 61 -7.67 1.76 -3.19
CA VAL A 61 -6.83 2.68 -2.42
C VAL A 61 -6.31 3.76 -3.33
N THR A 62 -6.37 5.00 -2.87
CA THR A 62 -5.62 6.10 -3.50
C THR A 62 -4.28 6.24 -2.80
N LEU A 63 -3.20 6.10 -3.55
CA LEU A 63 -1.86 6.36 -3.06
C LEU A 63 -1.69 7.88 -2.95
N ASP A 64 -1.57 8.45 -1.77
CA ASP A 64 -1.55 9.90 -1.55
C ASP A 64 -0.11 10.46 -1.34
N LYS A 65 0.82 9.63 -0.87
CA LYS A 65 2.19 10.02 -0.53
C LYS A 65 3.25 9.14 -1.21
N PRO A 66 4.51 9.62 -1.35
CA PRO A 66 5.55 8.94 -2.12
C PRO A 66 6.12 7.66 -1.48
N PHE A 67 5.84 7.39 -0.20
CA PHE A 67 6.22 6.13 0.44
C PHE A 67 5.00 5.39 0.96
N VAL A 68 5.09 4.06 0.97
CA VAL A 68 4.08 3.16 1.52
C VAL A 68 4.73 2.11 2.40
N ARG A 69 3.95 1.59 3.36
CA ARG A 69 4.29 0.43 4.19
C ARG A 69 3.03 -0.16 4.81
N LEU A 70 3.17 -1.29 5.48
CA LEU A 70 2.18 -1.80 6.43
C LEU A 70 2.51 -1.35 7.85
N ASP A 71 1.46 -1.20 8.67
CA ASP A 71 1.60 -0.88 10.10
C ASP A 71 2.23 -2.03 10.92
N SER A 72 1.94 -3.27 10.51
CA SER A 72 2.40 -4.50 11.15
C SER A 72 3.06 -5.45 10.15
N ALA A 73 3.78 -6.46 10.66
CA ALA A 73 4.35 -7.51 9.82
C ALA A 73 3.25 -8.24 9.03
N GLY A 74 3.39 -8.26 7.70
CA GLY A 74 2.37 -8.75 6.78
C GLY A 74 2.76 -8.46 5.33
N SER A 75 1.83 -8.69 4.40
CA SER A 75 2.02 -8.35 2.99
C SER A 75 0.71 -7.99 2.30
N LEU A 76 0.72 -6.91 1.53
CA LEU A 76 -0.35 -6.56 0.58
C LEU A 76 0.19 -6.58 -0.84
N ILE A 77 -0.66 -6.97 -1.80
CA ILE A 77 -0.35 -6.88 -3.23
C ILE A 77 -1.15 -5.70 -3.79
N LEU A 78 -0.47 -4.65 -4.22
CA LEU A 78 -1.08 -3.54 -4.95
C LEU A 78 -1.13 -3.89 -6.43
N LEU A 79 -2.31 -3.83 -7.01
CA LEU A 79 -2.57 -4.04 -8.43
C LEU A 79 -2.99 -2.72 -9.04
N GLY A 80 -2.28 -2.30 -10.08
CA GLY A 80 -2.68 -1.12 -10.84
C GLY A 80 -2.70 -1.41 -12.35
N ASN A 81 -3.56 -0.67 -13.04
CA ASN A 81 -3.67 -0.70 -14.49
C ASN A 81 -2.68 0.27 -15.14
#